data_AF-A0A2S8GDL9-F1
#
_entry.id   AF-A0A2S8GDL9-F1
#
_cell.length_a   1.000
_cell.length_b   1.000
_cell.length_c   1.000
_cell.angle_alpha   90.00
_cell.angle_beta   90.00
_cell.angle_gamma   90.00
#
_symmetry.space_group_name_H-M   'P 1'
#
loop_
_entity.id
_entity.type
_entity.pdbx_description
1 polymer ?
#
loop_
_entity_poly.entity_id
_entity_poly.type
_entity_poly.pdbx_seq_one_letter_code
_entity_poly.pdbx_strand_id
1 'polypeptide(L)'
;MGKVEGTVTYKGKPIENGAIIFEVPGNRSAYGKIQDGQIVDVTTSEFGDGVPVGEAKVAINASEPASQSAANPSMSANAPGGPSGMDLGKSLLPKHYANPATSDLTVTIEQGENTVTFDLD
;
A
#
# COMPACT_ATOMS: atom_id res chain seq x y z
N MET A 1 -7.21 -3.07 -17.54
CA MET A 1 -6.95 -2.90 -16.09
C MET A 1 -8.17 -3.32 -15.30
N GLY A 2 -7.96 -3.71 -14.07
CA GLY A 2 -8.98 -3.87 -13.04
C GLY A 2 -8.87 -2.74 -12.03
N LYS A 3 -9.95 -1.98 -11.84
CA LYS A 3 -10.08 -1.03 -10.74
C LYS A 3 -10.26 -1.81 -9.45
N VAL A 4 -9.53 -1.43 -8.42
CA VAL A 4 -9.54 -2.14 -7.14
C VAL A 4 -10.03 -1.20 -6.06
N GLU A 5 -11.08 -1.62 -5.39
CA GLU A 5 -11.54 -1.10 -4.11
C GLU A 5 -11.58 -2.28 -3.13
N GLY A 6 -11.57 -1.99 -1.84
CA GLY A 6 -11.58 -3.08 -0.87
C GLY A 6 -11.19 -2.67 0.52
N THR A 7 -10.98 -3.68 1.35
CA THR A 7 -10.67 -3.49 2.76
C THR A 7 -9.46 -4.27 3.23
N VAL A 8 -8.78 -3.72 4.23
CA VAL A 8 -7.64 -4.33 4.91
C VAL A 8 -7.81 -4.23 6.42
N THR A 9 -7.76 -5.37 7.09
CA THR A 9 -7.78 -5.46 8.55
C THR A 9 -6.53 -6.18 9.07
N TYR A 10 -6.14 -5.91 10.30
CA TYR A 10 -5.12 -6.64 11.03
C TYR A 10 -5.63 -6.99 12.42
N LYS A 11 -5.64 -8.27 12.75
CA LYS A 11 -6.19 -8.81 14.02
C LYS A 11 -7.63 -8.33 14.27
N GLY A 12 -8.43 -8.36 13.20
CA GLY A 12 -9.83 -7.94 13.21
C GLY A 12 -10.06 -6.43 13.34
N LYS A 13 -9.01 -5.60 13.21
CA LYS A 13 -9.12 -4.13 13.27
C LYS A 13 -8.76 -3.51 11.92
N PRO A 14 -9.54 -2.52 11.42
CA PRO A 14 -9.15 -1.76 10.24
C PRO A 14 -7.77 -1.12 10.41
N ILE A 15 -6.95 -1.18 9.37
CA ILE A 15 -5.67 -0.47 9.35
C ILE A 15 -5.95 1.01 9.07
N GLU A 16 -5.64 1.91 10.01
CA GLU A 16 -5.92 3.34 9.86
C GLU A 16 -5.18 3.96 8.66
N ASN A 17 -3.88 3.68 8.53
CA ASN A 17 -3.04 4.25 7.46
C ASN A 17 -2.03 3.21 6.95
N GLY A 18 -1.92 3.09 5.63
CA GLY A 18 -0.99 2.17 5.01
C GLY A 18 -0.84 2.35 3.51
N ALA A 19 -0.05 1.46 2.92
CA ALA A 19 0.14 1.33 1.49
C ALA A 19 0.00 -0.13 1.08
N ILE A 20 -0.54 -0.35 -0.11
CA ILE A 20 -0.70 -1.66 -0.73
C ILE A 20 -0.03 -1.67 -2.10
N ILE A 21 0.65 -2.77 -2.42
CA ILE A 21 1.33 -2.98 -3.69
C ILE A 21 0.78 -4.26 -4.31
N PHE A 22 0.46 -4.21 -5.60
CA PHE A 22 0.07 -5.36 -6.39
C PHE A 22 1.12 -5.64 -7.46
N GLU A 23 1.66 -6.85 -7.47
CA GLU A 23 2.62 -7.32 -8.47
C GLU A 23 2.01 -8.43 -9.32
N VAL A 24 1.65 -8.09 -10.55
CA VAL A 24 1.26 -9.07 -11.57
C VAL A 24 2.52 -9.42 -12.37
N PRO A 25 2.95 -10.70 -12.44
CA PRO A 25 4.15 -11.10 -13.16
C PRO A 25 4.18 -10.56 -14.60
N GLY A 26 5.33 -10.00 -15.00
CA GLY A 26 5.53 -9.43 -16.34
C GLY A 26 4.90 -8.04 -16.55
N ASN A 27 4.30 -7.45 -15.52
CA ASN A 27 3.70 -6.12 -15.59
C ASN A 27 4.37 -5.14 -14.60
N ARG A 28 4.04 -3.86 -14.74
CA ARG A 28 4.41 -2.83 -13.76
C ARG A 28 3.59 -3.03 -12.48
N SER A 29 4.23 -2.86 -11.33
CA SER A 29 3.54 -2.90 -10.03
C SER A 29 2.52 -1.75 -9.92
N ALA A 30 1.36 -2.05 -9.35
CA ALA A 30 0.37 -1.07 -8.99
C ALA A 30 0.50 -0.70 -7.51
N TYR A 31 0.18 0.55 -7.17
CA TYR A 31 0.27 1.08 -5.82
C TYR A 31 -1.08 1.67 -5.41
N GLY A 32 -1.48 1.42 -4.17
CA GLY A 32 -2.65 2.03 -3.54
C GLY A 32 -2.36 2.49 -2.13
N LYS A 33 -3.26 3.31 -1.58
CA LYS A 33 -3.23 3.72 -0.17
C LYS A 33 -4.27 2.92 0.60
N ILE A 34 -4.04 2.78 1.90
CA ILE A 34 -5.02 2.28 2.85
C ILE A 34 -5.37 3.42 3.78
N GLN A 35 -6.66 3.77 3.88
CA GLN A 35 -7.20 4.81 4.75
C GLN A 35 -8.42 4.27 5.47
N ASP A 36 -8.40 4.25 6.80
CA ASP A 36 -9.48 3.70 7.64
C ASP A 36 -9.89 2.28 7.22
N GLY A 37 -8.90 1.47 6.87
CA GLY A 37 -9.04 0.11 6.38
C GLY A 37 -9.50 0.00 4.93
N GLN A 38 -9.71 1.10 4.20
CA GLN A 38 -10.16 1.08 2.81
C GLN A 38 -9.00 1.25 1.83
N ILE A 39 -9.02 0.47 0.74
CA ILE A 39 -8.05 0.59 -0.36
C ILE A 39 -8.53 1.68 -1.31
N VAL A 40 -7.70 2.70 -1.52
CA VAL A 40 -8.01 3.88 -2.33
C VAL A 40 -6.84 4.29 -3.23
N ASP A 41 -7.11 5.13 -4.23
CA ASP A 41 -6.11 5.72 -5.14
C ASP A 41 -5.24 4.69 -5.91
N VAL A 42 -5.78 3.50 -6.20
CA VAL A 42 -5.00 2.43 -6.86
C VAL A 42 -4.60 2.81 -8.28
N THR A 43 -3.30 2.80 -8.56
CA THR A 43 -2.71 3.31 -9.79
C THR A 43 -1.50 2.47 -10.22
N THR A 44 -1.36 2.24 -11.54
CA THR A 44 -0.19 1.62 -12.19
C THR A 44 0.55 2.60 -13.08
N SER A 45 -0.15 3.24 -14.04
CA SER A 45 0.47 4.14 -15.03
C SER A 45 -0.17 5.51 -15.03
N GLU A 46 -1.50 5.56 -15.02
CA GLU A 46 -2.30 6.78 -14.95
C GLU A 46 -3.11 6.80 -13.66
N PHE A 47 -3.29 7.97 -13.05
CA PHE A 47 -3.98 8.08 -11.78
C PHE A 47 -5.37 7.42 -11.82
N GLY A 48 -5.59 6.41 -10.97
CA GLY A 48 -6.84 5.67 -10.86
C GLY A 48 -7.08 4.62 -11.95
N ASP A 49 -6.07 4.27 -12.77
CA ASP A 49 -6.20 3.25 -13.81
C ASP A 49 -6.30 1.82 -13.25
N GLY A 50 -5.98 1.62 -11.97
CA GLY A 50 -6.09 0.34 -11.28
C GLY A 50 -4.87 -0.56 -11.49
N VAL A 51 -5.10 -1.86 -11.54
CA VAL A 51 -4.08 -2.92 -11.58
C VAL A 51 -4.14 -3.68 -12.93
N PRO A 52 -3.01 -4.16 -13.48
CA PRO A 52 -3.03 -5.09 -14.60
C PRO A 52 -3.90 -6.33 -14.30
N VAL A 53 -4.56 -6.87 -15.33
CA VAL A 53 -5.37 -8.09 -15.20
C VAL A 53 -4.43 -9.29 -15.00
N GLY A 54 -4.78 -10.18 -14.08
CA GLY A 54 -4.02 -11.39 -13.78
C GLY A 54 -3.92 -11.70 -12.29
N GLU A 55 -3.11 -12.72 -11.98
CA GLU A 55 -2.82 -13.09 -10.59
C GLU A 55 -1.77 -12.15 -10.00
N ALA A 56 -2.17 -11.38 -8.98
CA ALA A 56 -1.32 -10.42 -8.31
C ALA A 56 -0.82 -10.98 -6.97
N LYS A 57 0.48 -10.85 -6.72
CA LYS A 57 1.05 -10.93 -5.37
C LYS A 57 0.91 -9.59 -4.68
N VAL A 58 0.64 -9.61 -3.38
CA VAL A 58 0.28 -8.39 -2.65
C VAL A 58 1.25 -8.14 -1.51
N ALA A 59 1.70 -6.89 -1.36
CA ALA A 59 2.35 -6.43 -0.14
C ALA A 59 1.54 -5.33 0.52
N ILE A 60 1.54 -5.34 1.85
CA ILE A 60 0.83 -4.38 2.68
C ILE A 60 1.79 -3.85 3.73
N ASN A 61 1.88 -2.53 3.80
CA ASN A 61 2.58 -1.81 4.84
C ASN A 61 1.58 -0.97 5.61
N ALA A 62 1.67 -0.99 6.93
CA ALA A 62 0.94 -0.06 7.79
C ALA A 62 1.91 0.65 8.71
N SER A 63 1.67 1.93 8.93
CA SER A 63 2.47 2.77 9.82
C SER A 63 1.54 3.54 10.73
N GLU A 64 1.96 3.75 11.99
CA GLU A 64 1.28 4.73 12.83
C GLU A 64 1.26 6.08 12.11
N PRO A 65 0.14 6.83 12.14
CA PRO A 65 0.17 8.22 11.71
C PRO A 65 1.27 8.91 12.51
N ALA A 66 2.20 9.58 11.82
CA ALA A 66 3.23 10.36 12.48
C ALA A 66 2.51 11.31 13.45
N SER A 67 2.62 11.04 14.75
CA SER A 67 2.09 11.95 15.76
C SER A 67 2.71 13.30 15.43
N GLN A 68 1.88 14.30 15.12
CA GLN A 68 2.31 15.67 14.85
C GLN A 68 2.94 16.25 16.13
N SER A 69 4.13 15.79 16.50
CA SER A 69 5.01 16.46 17.44
C SER A 69 5.88 17.39 16.63
N ALA A 70 5.39 18.62 16.50
CA ALA A 70 6.07 19.84 16.09
C ALA A 70 6.73 19.83 14.69
N ALA A 71 6.19 20.70 13.84
CA ALA A 71 6.87 21.23 12.67
C ALA A 71 8.32 21.63 12.98
N ASN A 72 9.26 21.15 12.15
CA ASN A 72 10.40 21.99 11.77
C ASN A 72 10.33 22.18 10.25
N PRO A 73 9.85 23.34 9.76
CA PRO A 73 9.73 23.63 8.33
C PRO A 73 11.10 24.07 7.78
N SER A 74 12.12 23.22 7.94
CA SER A 74 13.46 23.50 7.43
C SER A 74 14.07 22.23 6.84
N MET A 75 13.51 21.79 5.72
CA MET A 75 14.24 21.00 4.73
C MET A 75 13.90 21.61 3.38
N SER A 76 14.65 22.66 3.03
CA SER A 76 14.79 23.16 1.68
C SER A 76 15.02 21.99 0.72
N ALA A 77 14.28 21.99 -0.38
CA ALA A 77 14.64 21.26 -1.57
C ALA A 77 16.12 21.56 -1.94
N ASN A 78 16.84 20.53 -2.39
CA ASN A 78 18.18 20.57 -2.99
C ASN A 78 19.42 20.43 -2.07
N ALA A 79 19.64 19.23 -1.50
CA ALA A 79 20.99 18.76 -1.14
C ALA A 79 21.19 17.30 -1.58
N PRO A 80 22.27 16.94 -2.31
CA PRO A 80 22.61 15.55 -2.56
C PRO A 80 23.14 14.94 -1.26
N GLY A 81 22.38 13.99 -0.68
CA GLY A 81 22.78 13.26 0.54
C GLY A 81 22.10 13.67 1.85
N GLY A 82 20.98 14.40 1.82
CA GLY A 82 20.14 14.60 3.02
C GLY A 82 19.51 13.29 3.52
N PRO A 83 19.23 13.14 4.83
CA PRO A 83 18.68 11.90 5.36
C PRO A 83 17.36 11.62 4.64
N SER A 84 17.35 10.59 3.80
CA SER A 84 16.14 10.02 3.19
C SER A 84 15.39 9.21 4.26
N GLY A 85 15.10 9.88 5.37
CA GLY A 85 14.28 9.36 6.45
C GLY A 85 12.95 10.07 6.34
N MET A 86 12.14 9.69 5.34
CA MET A 86 10.71 9.82 5.51
C MET A 86 10.43 9.03 6.79
N ASP A 87 10.08 9.72 7.87
CA ASP A 87 9.80 9.12 9.17
C ASP A 87 8.48 8.35 9.02
N LEU A 88 8.59 7.21 8.34
CA LEU A 88 7.55 6.20 8.19
C LEU A 88 7.40 5.66 9.61
N GLY A 89 6.41 6.17 10.34
CA GLY A 89 6.13 5.79 11.71
C GLY A 89 6.20 4.27 11.90
N LYS A 90 6.39 3.82 13.15
CA LYS A 90 6.61 2.41 13.48
C LYS A 90 5.67 1.50 12.69
N SER A 91 6.25 0.51 12.01
CA SER A 91 5.46 -0.46 11.23
C SER A 91 4.55 -1.25 12.16
N LEU A 92 3.27 -1.29 11.85
CA LEU A 92 2.24 -1.96 12.65
C LEU A 92 2.07 -3.44 12.28
N LEU A 93 2.61 -3.85 11.12
CA LEU A 93 2.46 -5.20 10.59
C LEU A 93 3.76 -6.02 10.74
N PRO A 94 3.65 -7.35 10.86
CA PRO A 94 4.77 -8.25 10.66
C PRO A 94 5.50 -7.97 9.33
N LYS A 95 6.83 -8.02 9.36
CA LYS A 95 7.68 -7.66 8.21
C LYS A 95 7.42 -8.47 6.93
N HIS A 96 6.85 -9.66 7.05
CA HIS A 96 6.61 -10.53 5.89
C HIS A 96 5.51 -9.97 4.98
N TYR A 97 4.50 -9.27 5.51
CA TYR A 97 3.46 -8.61 4.72
C TYR A 97 4.00 -7.47 3.84
N ALA A 98 5.16 -6.89 4.19
CA ALA A 98 5.77 -5.79 3.45
C ALA A 98 6.44 -6.21 2.12
N ASN A 99 6.46 -7.50 1.78
CA ASN A 99 7.13 -8.02 0.59
C ASN A 99 6.21 -9.00 -0.16
N PRO A 100 5.90 -8.77 -1.46
CA PRO A 100 5.00 -9.63 -2.23
C PRO A 100 5.49 -11.08 -2.34
N ALA A 101 6.79 -11.32 -2.18
CA ALA A 101 7.38 -12.66 -2.22
C ALA A 101 7.25 -13.45 -0.91
N THR A 102 6.94 -12.79 0.22
CA THR A 102 6.88 -13.42 1.55
C THR A 102 5.58 -13.15 2.30
N SER A 103 4.68 -12.36 1.72
CA SER A 103 3.42 -11.99 2.35
C SER A 103 2.40 -13.13 2.34
N ASP A 104 2.56 -14.09 1.42
CA ASP A 104 1.59 -15.13 1.09
C ASP A 104 0.20 -14.58 0.70
N LEU A 105 0.12 -13.28 0.38
CA LEU A 105 -1.10 -12.61 -0.06
C LEU A 105 -1.20 -12.61 -1.58
N THR A 106 -2.30 -13.13 -2.10
CA THR A 106 -2.58 -13.17 -3.55
C THR A 106 -4.02 -12.76 -3.85
N VAL A 107 -4.25 -12.13 -5.00
CA VAL A 107 -5.60 -11.83 -5.49
C VAL A 107 -5.65 -11.93 -7.01
N THR A 108 -6.76 -12.41 -7.56
CA THR A 108 -7.00 -12.36 -9.01
C THR A 108 -7.64 -11.03 -9.37
N ILE A 109 -7.02 -10.31 -10.30
CA ILE A 109 -7.55 -9.05 -10.83
C ILE A 109 -8.21 -9.34 -12.18
N GLU A 110 -9.49 -9.06 -12.27
CA GLU A 110 -10.29 -9.14 -13.49
C GLU A 110 -10.40 -7.77 -14.17
N GLN A 111 -10.84 -7.76 -15.42
CA GLN A 111 -11.12 -6.52 -16.13
C GLN A 111 -12.37 -5.86 -15.53
N GLY A 112 -12.29 -4.54 -15.26
CA GLY A 112 -13.41 -3.80 -14.68
C GLY A 112 -13.27 -3.60 -13.17
N GLU A 113 -14.37 -3.60 -12.43
CA GLU A 113 -14.39 -3.35 -10.99
C GLU A 113 -14.05 -4.64 -10.21
N ASN A 114 -13.18 -4.52 -9.21
CA ASN A 114 -12.75 -5.60 -8.33
C ASN A 114 -12.90 -5.15 -6.88
N THR A 115 -13.65 -5.92 -6.08
CA THR A 115 -13.73 -5.72 -4.62
C THR A 115 -12.90 -6.79 -3.92
N VAL A 116 -11.90 -6.36 -3.15
CA VAL A 116 -10.95 -7.27 -2.48
C VAL A 116 -10.97 -7.10 -0.96
N THR A 117 -10.64 -8.14 -0.22
CA THR A 117 -10.57 -8.11 1.25
C THR A 117 -9.32 -8.83 1.72
N PHE A 118 -8.56 -8.19 2.60
CA PHE A 118 -7.37 -8.75 3.23
C PHE A 118 -7.53 -8.71 4.75
N ASP A 119 -7.70 -9.88 5.35
CA ASP A 119 -7.76 -10.05 6.80
C ASP A 119 -6.44 -10.63 7.29
N LEU A 120 -5.61 -9.78 7.90
CA LEU A 120 -4.26 -10.12 8.36
C LEU A 120 -4.27 -10.58 9.83
N ASP A 121 -3.41 -11.52 10.16
CA ASP A 121 -3.22 -12.06 11.52
C ASP A 121 -1.84 -11.74 12.14
#